data_AF-A0A6L4Z9P6-F1
#
_entry.id   AF-A0A6L4Z9P6-F1
#
_cell.length_a   1.000
_cell.length_b   1.000
_cell.length_c   1.000
_cell.angle_alpha   90.00
_cell.angle_beta   90.00
_cell.angle_gamma   90.00
#
_symmetry.space_group_name_H-M   'P 1'
#
loop_
_entity.id
_entity.type
_entity.pdbx_description
1 polymer ?
#
loop_
_entity_poly.entity_id
_entity_poly.type
_entity_poly.pdbx_seq_one_letter_code
_entity_poly.pdbx_strand_id
1 'polypeptide(L)'
;MLDDVLTPHLLHKFEQKYTEKRFVRVDSDVVENLVHKEDTSKNDLTWEQKEELSPIFQAVCPENKDYYFIVDFQNLGENGSPIVITRSEFMRRMKDMSQSQGGMNMYGDLPESLNLVVNLNHPLVKKVLESKDKKIGAKIEKLATEISAKKTEVEVLEKAKKGKKDEEIPQADKENLDDLNKELSKLEETKRESLTGFGKENKLAKQLTDLALLANGMLKGADLDKFVKRSVELIK
;
A
#
# COMPACT_ATOMS: atom_id res chain seq x y z
N MET A 1 13.80 -23.28 -10.58
CA MET A 1 12.50 -22.60 -10.43
C MET A 1 11.43 -23.67 -10.32
N LEU A 2 10.51 -23.56 -9.36
CA LEU A 2 9.38 -24.48 -9.19
C LEU A 2 8.12 -23.75 -9.70
N ASP A 3 7.95 -23.73 -11.01
CA ASP A 3 6.92 -22.91 -11.68
C ASP A 3 5.83 -23.77 -12.35
N ASP A 4 5.77 -25.06 -12.01
CA ASP A 4 4.80 -26.01 -12.58
C ASP A 4 3.44 -25.94 -11.85
N VAL A 5 2.36 -26.27 -12.54
CA VAL A 5 1.00 -26.45 -12.02
C VAL A 5 0.97 -27.47 -10.87
N LEU A 6 1.90 -28.43 -10.87
CA LEU A 6 2.03 -29.41 -9.77
C LEU A 6 2.79 -28.88 -8.55
N THR A 7 3.42 -27.71 -8.64
CA THR A 7 4.21 -27.13 -7.54
C THR A 7 3.39 -26.92 -6.28
N PRO A 8 2.19 -26.30 -6.31
CA PRO A 8 1.39 -26.09 -5.11
C PRO A 8 1.03 -27.41 -4.41
N HIS A 9 0.72 -28.46 -5.19
CA HIS A 9 0.43 -29.79 -4.65
C HIS A 9 1.66 -30.45 -4.01
N LEU A 10 2.84 -30.31 -4.63
CA LEU A 10 4.09 -30.82 -4.09
C LEU A 10 4.47 -30.11 -2.79
N LEU A 11 4.36 -28.78 -2.75
CA LEU A 11 4.62 -27.97 -1.55
C LEU A 11 3.67 -28.36 -0.42
N HIS A 12 2.37 -28.50 -0.71
CA HIS A 12 1.40 -28.95 0.28
C HIS A 12 1.76 -30.31 0.87
N LYS A 13 2.18 -31.27 0.04
CA LYS A 13 2.63 -32.60 0.48
C LYS A 13 3.88 -32.54 1.35
N PHE A 14 4.82 -31.64 1.05
CA PHE A 14 6.01 -31.43 1.87
C PHE A 14 5.69 -30.78 3.21
N GLU A 15 4.78 -29.81 3.25
CA GLU A 15 4.34 -29.19 4.51
C GLU A 15 3.55 -30.15 5.40
N GLN A 16 2.76 -31.06 4.83
CA GLN A 16 2.13 -32.16 5.59
C GLN A 16 3.16 -33.12 6.19
N LYS A 17 4.24 -33.41 5.47
CA LYS A 17 5.31 -34.33 5.91
C LYS A 17 6.26 -33.68 6.92
N TYR A 18 6.50 -32.38 6.79
CA TYR A 18 7.44 -31.61 7.61
C TYR A 18 6.68 -30.47 8.31
N THR A 19 5.98 -30.80 9.39
CA THR A 19 5.11 -29.87 10.13
C THR A 19 5.83 -28.67 10.74
N GLU A 20 7.14 -28.76 10.95
CA GLU A 20 7.97 -27.66 11.47
C GLU A 20 8.50 -26.71 10.38
N LYS A 21 8.26 -27.01 9.10
CA LYS A 21 8.82 -26.25 7.97
C LYS A 21 7.69 -25.64 7.14
N ARG A 22 7.86 -24.37 6.77
CA ARG A 22 7.00 -23.66 5.82
C ARG A 22 7.80 -23.31 4.58
N PHE A 23 7.22 -23.52 3.41
CA PHE A 23 7.82 -23.14 2.14
C PHE A 23 7.21 -21.83 1.65
N VAL A 24 8.06 -20.87 1.32
CA VAL A 24 7.66 -19.57 0.77
C VAL A 24 8.42 -19.34 -0.53
N ARG A 25 7.81 -18.64 -1.48
CA ARG A 25 8.50 -18.23 -2.70
C ARG A 25 9.39 -17.02 -2.39
N VAL A 26 10.47 -16.85 -3.16
CA VAL A 26 11.47 -15.79 -2.89
C VAL A 26 10.92 -14.39 -3.16
N ASP A 27 9.91 -14.27 -4.03
CA ASP A 27 9.19 -13.04 -4.35
C ASP A 27 8.01 -12.76 -3.39
N SER A 28 7.81 -13.61 -2.37
CA SER A 28 6.65 -13.51 -1.47
C SER A 28 6.70 -12.32 -0.52
N ASP A 29 7.90 -11.95 -0.11
CA ASP A 29 8.16 -10.83 0.81
C ASP A 29 9.59 -10.34 0.62
N VAL A 30 9.97 -9.27 1.32
CA VAL A 30 11.35 -8.78 1.37
C VAL A 30 12.25 -9.78 2.11
N VAL A 31 13.53 -9.82 1.72
CA VAL A 31 14.52 -10.80 2.22
C VAL A 31 14.61 -10.78 3.75
N GLU A 32 14.47 -9.60 4.34
CA GLU A 32 14.50 -9.34 5.77
C GLU A 32 13.34 -10.02 6.52
N ASN A 33 12.16 -10.15 5.90
CA ASN A 33 11.00 -10.83 6.49
C ASN A 33 10.95 -12.32 6.15
N LEU A 34 11.52 -12.72 5.00
CA LEU A 34 11.68 -14.13 4.64
C LEU A 34 12.56 -14.86 5.66
N VAL A 35 13.54 -14.17 6.24
CA VAL A 35 14.37 -14.66 7.34
C VAL A 35 14.10 -13.82 8.58
N HIS A 36 13.13 -14.24 9.39
CA HIS A 36 12.81 -13.60 10.67
C HIS A 36 14.07 -13.53 11.55
N LYS A 37 14.74 -12.38 11.57
CA LYS A 37 15.79 -12.06 12.52
C LYS A 37 15.12 -11.45 13.74
N GLU A 38 15.52 -11.88 14.94
CA GLU A 38 14.95 -11.39 16.20
C GLU A 38 15.14 -9.86 16.39
N ASP A 39 16.05 -9.24 15.62
CA ASP A 39 16.30 -7.80 15.55
C ASP A 39 15.57 -7.11 14.38
N THR A 40 14.26 -7.30 14.25
CA THR A 40 13.45 -6.44 13.38
C THR A 40 13.40 -5.04 13.98
N SER A 41 13.94 -4.07 13.26
CA SER A 41 14.13 -2.71 13.75
C SER A 41 12.77 -2.07 14.05
N LYS A 42 12.52 -1.74 15.32
CA LYS A 42 11.26 -1.20 15.89
C LYS A 42 10.87 0.23 15.42
N ASN A 43 11.16 0.60 14.18
CA ASN A 43 10.81 1.91 13.61
C ASN A 43 9.81 1.75 12.45
N ASP A 44 8.79 0.92 12.66
CA ASP A 44 7.66 0.88 11.73
C ASP A 44 6.79 2.11 11.93
N LEU A 45 6.42 2.75 10.83
CA LEU A 45 5.40 3.81 10.84
C LEU A 45 4.12 3.28 11.46
N THR A 46 3.41 4.16 12.17
CA THR A 46 2.05 3.83 12.62
C THR A 46 1.15 3.59 11.41
N TRP A 47 0.08 2.83 11.61
CA TRP A 47 -0.89 2.54 10.55
C TRP A 47 -1.43 3.83 9.90
N GLU A 48 -1.70 4.86 10.71
CA GLU A 48 -2.16 6.18 10.25
C GLU A 48 -1.12 6.88 9.35
N GLN A 49 0.17 6.79 9.68
CA GLN A 49 1.24 7.35 8.87
C GLN A 49 1.41 6.60 7.54
N LYS A 50 1.25 5.27 7.56
CA LYS A 50 1.26 4.45 6.34
C LYS A 50 0.10 4.82 5.43
N GLU A 51 -1.09 4.98 5.99
CA GLU A 51 -2.29 5.38 5.24
C GLU A 51 -2.13 6.77 4.63
N GLU A 52 -1.49 7.71 5.34
CA GLU A 52 -1.23 9.06 4.83
C GLU A 52 -0.25 9.07 3.64
N LEU A 53 0.78 8.23 3.64
CA LEU A 53 1.79 8.23 2.58
C LEU A 53 1.42 7.33 1.39
N SER A 54 0.55 6.34 1.60
CA SER A 54 0.11 5.37 0.58
C SER A 54 -0.38 6.04 -0.72
N PRO A 55 -1.22 7.10 -0.70
CA PRO A 55 -1.72 7.74 -1.91
C PRO A 55 -0.61 8.27 -2.84
N ILE A 56 0.53 8.73 -2.29
CA ILE A 56 1.63 9.28 -3.08
C ILE A 56 2.22 8.21 -4.01
N PHE A 57 2.50 7.03 -3.46
CA PHE A 57 3.11 5.93 -4.18
C PHE A 57 2.09 5.15 -5.01
N GLN A 58 0.84 5.07 -4.55
CA GLN A 58 -0.25 4.47 -5.33
C GLN A 58 -0.52 5.28 -6.60
N ALA A 59 -0.42 6.62 -6.54
CA ALA A 59 -0.67 7.50 -7.67
C ALA A 59 0.33 7.38 -8.84
N VAL A 60 1.54 6.85 -8.58
CA VAL A 60 2.57 6.61 -9.61
C VAL A 60 2.55 5.19 -10.16
N CYS A 61 1.76 4.31 -9.56
CA CYS A 61 1.56 2.95 -10.06
C CYS A 61 0.69 2.95 -11.32
N PRO A 62 0.89 2.00 -12.25
CA PRO A 62 0.04 1.87 -13.42
C PRO A 62 -1.36 1.40 -13.02
N GLU A 63 -2.37 2.10 -13.53
CA GLU A 63 -3.78 1.70 -13.40
C GLU A 63 -4.11 0.68 -14.50
N ASN A 64 -3.91 -0.61 -14.21
CA ASN A 64 -4.22 -1.70 -15.14
C ASN A 64 -5.28 -2.64 -14.55
N LYS A 65 -5.99 -3.36 -15.41
CA LYS A 65 -6.99 -4.36 -14.99
C LYS A 65 -6.36 -5.64 -14.42
N ASP A 66 -5.08 -5.88 -14.71
CA ASP A 66 -4.42 -7.15 -14.40
C ASP A 66 -3.87 -7.20 -12.97
N TYR A 67 -3.47 -6.05 -12.40
CA TYR A 67 -2.80 -5.97 -11.10
C TYR A 67 -3.28 -4.79 -10.28
N TYR A 68 -3.41 -4.99 -8.96
CA TYR A 68 -3.64 -3.92 -7.99
C TYR A 68 -2.46 -3.80 -7.04
N PHE A 69 -2.01 -2.58 -6.77
CA PHE A 69 -0.89 -2.31 -5.86
C PHE A 69 -1.39 -1.92 -4.47
N ILE A 70 -1.02 -2.71 -3.47
CA ILE A 70 -1.14 -2.38 -2.05
C ILE A 70 0.18 -1.77 -1.62
N VAL A 71 0.18 -0.51 -1.18
CA VAL A 71 1.41 0.14 -0.70
C VAL A 71 1.64 -0.26 0.75
N ASP A 72 2.84 -0.75 1.04
CA ASP A 72 3.33 -0.97 2.40
C ASP A 72 4.67 -0.25 2.59
N PHE A 73 5.00 0.04 3.84
CA PHE A 73 6.22 0.72 4.21
C PHE A 73 6.98 -0.15 5.19
N GLN A 74 8.22 -0.45 4.82
CA GLN A 74 9.11 -1.26 5.63
C GLN A 74 10.52 -0.64 5.61
N ASN A 75 11.35 -1.08 6.54
CA ASN A 75 12.73 -0.64 6.62
C ASN A 75 13.66 -1.73 6.08
N LEU A 76 14.22 -1.51 4.89
CA LEU A 76 15.15 -2.45 4.25
C LEU A 76 16.61 -1.98 4.38
N GLY A 77 16.88 -1.06 5.31
CA GLY A 77 18.19 -0.41 5.48
C GLY A 77 18.51 0.64 4.41
N GLU A 78 19.54 1.44 4.64
CA GLU A 78 19.87 2.58 3.75
C GLU A 78 20.39 2.15 2.36
N ASN A 79 21.01 0.97 2.29
CA ASN A 79 21.56 0.39 1.06
C ASN A 79 20.59 -0.59 0.36
N GLY A 80 19.44 -0.89 0.97
CA GLY A 80 18.42 -1.75 0.38
C GLY A 80 17.72 -1.07 -0.80
N SER A 81 16.99 -1.84 -1.60
CA SER A 81 16.22 -1.28 -2.72
C SER A 81 15.22 -0.22 -2.22
N PRO A 82 15.04 0.91 -2.93
CA PRO A 82 14.11 1.98 -2.53
C PRO A 82 12.65 1.54 -2.56
N ILE A 83 12.28 0.73 -3.55
CA ILE A 83 10.96 0.16 -3.72
C ILE A 83 11.13 -1.28 -4.18
N VAL A 84 10.40 -2.19 -3.55
CA VAL A 84 10.36 -3.62 -3.89
C VAL A 84 8.91 -4.00 -4.15
N ILE A 85 8.65 -4.76 -5.21
CA ILE A 85 7.33 -5.34 -5.46
C ILE A 85 7.38 -6.79 -4.99
N THR A 86 6.47 -7.17 -4.10
CA THR A 86 6.32 -8.53 -3.58
C THR A 86 4.92 -9.05 -3.85
N ARG A 87 4.75 -10.38 -3.82
CA ARG A 87 3.48 -11.05 -4.09
C ARG A 87 3.08 -11.86 -2.87
N SER A 88 2.03 -11.43 -2.17
CA SER A 88 1.59 -12.14 -0.96
C SER A 88 1.38 -13.63 -1.21
N GLU A 89 2.14 -14.47 -0.50
CA GLU A 89 2.06 -15.93 -0.62
C GLU A 89 0.68 -16.45 -0.21
N PHE A 90 0.02 -15.79 0.74
CA PHE A 90 -1.33 -16.14 1.14
C PHE A 90 -2.32 -15.98 -0.02
N MET A 91 -2.26 -14.85 -0.73
CA MET A 91 -3.13 -14.58 -1.88
C MET A 91 -2.84 -15.54 -3.03
N ARG A 92 -1.55 -15.83 -3.28
CA ARG A 92 -1.16 -16.85 -4.27
C ARG A 92 -1.69 -18.24 -3.90
N ARG A 93 -1.53 -18.69 -2.65
CA ARG A 93 -2.05 -20.00 -2.20
C ARG A 93 -3.57 -20.07 -2.27
N MET A 94 -4.26 -18.99 -1.92
CA MET A 94 -5.71 -18.90 -2.05
C MET A 94 -6.15 -19.02 -3.52
N LYS A 95 -5.44 -18.33 -4.42
CA LYS A 95 -5.68 -18.43 -5.87
C LYS A 95 -5.39 -19.84 -6.41
N ASP A 96 -4.24 -20.43 -6.04
CA ASP A 96 -3.85 -21.80 -6.41
C ASP A 96 -4.89 -22.83 -5.92
N MET A 97 -5.39 -22.66 -4.67
CA MET A 97 -6.42 -23.52 -4.09
C MET A 97 -7.77 -23.34 -4.78
N SER A 98 -8.15 -22.10 -5.12
CA SER A 98 -9.38 -21.79 -5.86
C SER A 98 -9.36 -22.34 -7.29
N GLN A 99 -8.21 -22.38 -7.94
CA GLN A 99 -8.07 -22.97 -9.29
C GLN A 99 -8.11 -24.50 -9.24
N SER A 100 -7.66 -25.10 -8.14
CA SER A 100 -7.66 -26.56 -7.94
C SER A 100 -9.01 -27.12 -7.47
N GLN A 101 -9.78 -26.36 -6.67
CA GLN A 101 -11.17 -26.71 -6.33
C GLN A 101 -12.11 -26.15 -7.41
N GLY A 102 -12.46 -26.99 -8.39
CA GLY A 102 -13.31 -26.66 -9.54
C GLY A 102 -14.78 -26.24 -9.24
N GLY A 103 -15.06 -25.67 -8.06
CA GLY A 103 -16.39 -25.27 -7.61
C GLY A 103 -16.67 -23.76 -7.58
N MET A 104 -15.68 -22.88 -7.68
CA MET A 104 -15.93 -21.44 -7.74
C MET A 104 -14.74 -20.69 -8.37
N ASN A 105 -14.78 -20.43 -9.69
CA ASN A 105 -13.78 -19.64 -10.41
C ASN A 105 -13.75 -18.14 -10.02
N MET A 106 -14.43 -17.75 -8.93
CA MET A 106 -14.63 -16.35 -8.53
C MET A 106 -13.33 -15.64 -8.11
N TYR A 107 -12.30 -16.39 -7.70
CA TYR A 107 -10.98 -15.85 -7.34
C TYR A 107 -9.92 -15.99 -8.46
N GLY A 108 -10.22 -16.76 -9.52
CA GLY A 108 -9.32 -16.94 -10.66
C GLY A 108 -9.25 -15.70 -11.56
N ASP A 109 -10.40 -15.04 -11.76
CA ASP A 109 -10.58 -13.81 -12.54
C ASP A 109 -10.27 -12.52 -11.76
N LEU A 110 -9.93 -12.62 -10.46
CA LEU A 110 -9.53 -11.44 -9.71
C LEU A 110 -8.15 -10.94 -10.15
N PRO A 111 -7.97 -9.61 -10.30
CA PRO A 111 -6.68 -9.00 -10.55
C PRO A 111 -5.67 -9.43 -9.47
N GLU A 112 -4.42 -9.64 -9.87
CA GLU A 112 -3.40 -10.09 -8.94
C GLU A 112 -2.98 -8.91 -8.03
N SER A 113 -3.09 -9.12 -6.71
CA SER A 113 -2.69 -8.13 -5.72
C SER A 113 -1.17 -8.19 -5.52
N LEU A 114 -0.50 -7.08 -5.78
CA LEU A 114 0.93 -6.89 -5.58
C LEU A 114 1.15 -5.94 -4.42
N ASN A 115 2.12 -6.24 -3.58
CA ASN A 115 2.54 -5.34 -2.52
C ASN A 115 3.70 -4.49 -3.05
N LEU A 116 3.57 -3.18 -2.97
CA LEU A 116 4.64 -2.23 -3.23
C LEU A 116 5.23 -1.79 -1.91
N VAL A 117 6.37 -2.37 -1.55
CA VAL A 117 7.08 -2.10 -0.30
C VAL A 117 8.04 -0.93 -0.53
N VAL A 118 7.80 0.18 0.15
CA VAL A 118 8.64 1.39 0.10
C VAL A 118 9.62 1.40 1.27
N ASN A 119 10.90 1.54 0.96
CA ASN A 119 11.97 1.60 1.95
C ASN A 119 12.20 3.03 2.46
N LEU A 120 11.69 3.32 3.65
CA LEU A 120 11.78 4.65 4.28
C LEU A 120 13.22 5.11 4.58
N ASN A 121 14.13 4.15 4.80
CA ASN A 121 15.51 4.48 5.13
C ASN A 121 16.36 4.83 3.92
N HIS A 122 15.90 4.50 2.71
CA HIS A 122 16.65 4.76 1.50
C HIS A 122 16.74 6.28 1.21
N PRO A 123 17.94 6.82 0.89
CA PRO A 123 18.14 8.26 0.65
C PRO A 123 17.22 8.85 -0.43
N LEU A 124 16.89 8.08 -1.47
CA LEU A 124 15.98 8.56 -2.53
C LEU A 124 14.53 8.67 -2.07
N VAL A 125 14.08 7.81 -1.15
CA VAL A 125 12.73 7.89 -0.58
C VAL A 125 12.64 9.07 0.38
N LYS A 126 13.67 9.30 1.21
CA LYS A 126 13.79 10.50 2.06
C LYS A 126 13.68 11.78 1.22
N LYS A 127 14.36 11.86 0.07
CA LYS A 127 14.23 12.99 -0.87
C LYS A 127 12.81 13.19 -1.41
N VAL A 128 12.04 12.12 -1.64
CA VAL A 128 10.63 12.21 -2.05
C VAL A 128 9.80 12.81 -0.91
N LEU A 129 10.01 12.38 0.33
CA LEU A 129 9.31 12.89 1.51
C LEU A 129 9.67 14.37 1.79
N GLU A 130 10.94 14.75 1.69
CA GLU A 130 11.35 16.16 1.83
C GLU A 130 10.72 17.06 0.74
N SER A 131 10.60 16.54 -0.49
CA SER A 131 9.93 17.25 -1.58
C SER A 131 8.42 17.41 -1.31
N LYS A 132 7.79 16.41 -0.68
CA LYS A 132 6.39 16.48 -0.22
C LYS A 132 6.23 17.60 0.80
N ASP A 133 7.08 17.62 1.82
CA ASP A 133 6.99 18.60 2.91
C ASP A 133 7.19 20.03 2.39
N LYS A 134 8.12 20.23 1.44
CA LYS A 134 8.35 21.54 0.81
C LYS A 134 7.17 22.03 -0.04
N LYS A 135 6.51 21.15 -0.80
CA LYS A 135 5.43 21.55 -1.73
C LYS A 135 4.07 21.62 -1.07
N ILE A 136 3.73 20.62 -0.26
CA ILE A 136 2.38 20.44 0.28
C ILE A 136 2.34 20.27 1.79
N GLY A 137 3.48 20.23 2.50
CA GLY A 137 3.55 20.01 3.94
C GLY A 137 2.61 20.93 4.73
N ALA A 138 2.72 22.24 4.54
CA ALA A 138 1.87 23.22 5.24
C ALA A 138 0.37 23.09 4.92
N LYS A 139 0.00 22.63 3.71
CA LYS A 139 -1.40 22.39 3.34
C LYS A 139 -1.92 21.12 4.02
N ILE A 140 -1.10 20.07 4.05
CA ILE A 140 -1.43 18.78 4.65
C ILE A 140 -1.50 18.90 6.18
N GLU A 141 -0.61 19.67 6.81
CA GLU A 141 -0.66 19.93 8.26
C GLU A 141 -1.94 20.65 8.66
N LYS A 142 -2.36 21.68 7.92
CA LYS A 142 -3.64 22.37 8.17
C LYS A 142 -4.82 21.41 8.04
N LEU A 143 -4.88 20.64 6.96
CA LEU A 143 -5.92 19.63 6.76
C LEU A 143 -5.89 18.56 7.86
N ALA A 144 -4.71 18.11 8.29
CA ALA A 144 -4.57 17.14 9.38
C ALA A 144 -5.08 17.70 10.72
N THR A 145 -4.82 18.97 11.03
CA THR A 145 -5.36 19.62 12.23
C THR A 145 -6.88 19.77 12.17
N GLU A 146 -7.44 20.14 11.01
CA GLU A 146 -8.89 20.25 10.82
C GLU A 146 -9.58 18.88 10.92
N ILE A 147 -8.99 17.84 10.30
CA ILE A 147 -9.48 16.46 10.38
C ILE A 147 -9.40 15.95 11.82
N SER A 148 -8.29 16.18 12.53
CA SER A 148 -8.14 15.75 13.93
C SER A 148 -9.12 16.46 14.87
N ALA A 149 -9.37 17.76 14.66
CA ALA A 149 -10.35 18.51 15.44
C ALA A 149 -11.76 17.95 15.22
N LYS A 150 -12.17 17.77 13.95
CA LYS A 150 -13.47 17.20 13.60
C LYS A 150 -13.62 15.75 14.05
N LYS A 151 -12.58 14.92 13.96
CA LYS A 151 -12.59 13.54 14.47
C LYS A 151 -12.78 13.50 15.99
N THR A 152 -12.19 14.44 16.71
CA THR A 152 -12.39 14.58 18.17
C THR A 152 -13.82 15.01 18.48
N GLU A 153 -14.40 15.94 17.71
CA GLU A 153 -15.80 16.34 17.84
C GLU A 153 -16.77 15.18 17.56
N VAL A 154 -16.52 14.39 16.50
CA VAL A 154 -17.27 13.16 16.20
C VAL A 154 -17.17 12.18 17.37
N GLU A 155 -15.96 11.89 17.87
CA GLU A 155 -15.77 10.96 18.99
C GLU A 155 -16.45 11.43 20.28
N VAL A 156 -16.44 12.74 20.57
CA VAL A 156 -17.13 13.30 21.75
C VAL A 156 -18.65 13.16 21.60
N LEU A 157 -19.19 13.42 20.41
CA LEU A 157 -20.62 13.25 20.11
C LEU A 157 -21.04 11.77 20.13
N GLU A 158 -20.20 10.85 19.64
CA GLU A 158 -20.44 9.41 19.71
C GLU A 158 -20.37 8.87 21.14
N LYS A 159 -19.38 9.30 21.94
CA LYS A 159 -19.26 8.93 23.35
C LYS A 159 -20.42 9.50 24.18
N ALA A 160 -20.90 10.71 23.88
CA ALA A 160 -22.08 11.31 24.51
C ALA A 160 -23.38 10.56 24.18
N LYS A 161 -23.41 9.80 23.07
CA LYS A 161 -24.53 8.93 22.68
C LYS A 161 -24.44 7.51 23.26
N LYS A 162 -23.27 7.09 23.75
CA LYS A 162 -23.01 5.75 24.29
C LYS A 162 -23.71 5.56 25.64
N GLY A 163 -24.99 5.16 25.60
CA GLY A 163 -25.83 4.93 26.77
C GLY A 163 -27.30 5.36 26.64
N LYS A 164 -27.69 6.03 25.55
CA LYS A 164 -29.09 6.38 25.25
C LYS A 164 -29.69 5.35 24.27
N LYS A 165 -30.95 4.94 24.47
CA LYS A 165 -31.68 4.08 23.53
C LYS A 165 -31.86 4.82 22.19
N ASP A 166 -31.83 4.10 21.07
CA ASP A 166 -31.93 4.64 19.70
C ASP A 166 -33.15 5.54 19.43
N GLU A 167 -34.18 5.43 20.28
CA GLU A 167 -35.43 6.20 20.23
C GLU A 167 -35.37 7.59 20.92
N GLU A 168 -34.38 7.87 21.78
CA GLU A 168 -34.24 9.16 22.49
C GLU A 168 -33.16 10.08 21.91
N ILE A 169 -32.51 9.70 20.80
CA ILE A 169 -31.53 10.55 20.13
C ILE A 169 -32.28 11.63 19.35
N PRO A 170 -32.14 12.93 19.69
CA PRO A 170 -32.73 14.01 18.93
C PRO A 170 -32.31 13.93 17.46
N GLN A 171 -33.26 14.09 16.54
CA GLN A 171 -32.99 14.05 15.09
C GLN A 171 -31.88 15.05 14.68
N ALA A 172 -31.82 16.19 15.36
CA ALA A 172 -30.75 17.19 15.21
C ALA A 172 -29.34 16.63 15.52
N ASP A 173 -29.20 15.73 16.49
CA ASP A 173 -27.89 15.14 16.81
C ASP A 173 -27.48 14.08 15.78
N LYS A 174 -28.44 13.42 15.11
CA LYS A 174 -28.17 12.51 13.98
C LYS A 174 -27.77 13.30 12.74
N GLU A 175 -28.50 14.36 12.39
CA GLU A 175 -28.15 15.27 11.28
C GLU A 175 -26.78 15.94 11.49
N ASN A 176 -26.48 16.41 12.72
CA ASN A 176 -25.18 16.99 13.04
C ASN A 176 -24.02 16.00 12.90
N LEU A 177 -24.20 14.72 13.27
CA LEU A 177 -23.17 13.69 13.05
C LEU A 177 -22.99 13.38 11.57
N ASP A 178 -24.09 13.26 10.82
CA ASP A 178 -24.03 13.00 9.39
C ASP A 178 -23.35 14.15 8.65
N ASP A 179 -23.59 15.39 9.05
CA ASP A 179 -22.95 16.56 8.45
C ASP A 179 -21.48 16.67 8.84
N LEU A 180 -21.11 16.40 10.10
CA LEU A 180 -19.70 16.31 10.51
C LEU A 180 -18.95 15.20 9.76
N ASN A 181 -19.57 14.03 9.59
CA ASN A 181 -18.98 12.91 8.85
C ASN A 181 -18.82 13.22 7.36
N LYS A 182 -19.80 13.91 6.74
CA LYS A 182 -19.68 14.39 5.35
C LYS A 182 -18.55 15.40 5.21
N GLU A 183 -18.41 16.34 6.16
CA GLU A 183 -17.32 17.31 6.14
C GLU A 183 -15.96 16.66 6.35
N LEU A 184 -15.87 15.69 7.27
CA LEU A 184 -14.66 14.91 7.52
C LEU A 184 -14.25 14.12 6.27
N SER A 185 -15.20 13.42 5.65
CA SER A 185 -14.97 12.69 4.40
C SER A 185 -14.48 13.61 3.26
N LYS A 186 -15.06 14.81 3.12
CA LYS A 186 -14.60 15.81 2.13
C LYS A 186 -13.18 16.30 2.41
N LEU A 187 -12.83 16.53 3.67
CA LEU A 187 -11.47 16.95 4.05
C LEU A 187 -10.45 15.84 3.82
N GLU A 188 -10.80 14.60 4.14
CA GLU A 188 -9.97 13.42 3.86
C GLU A 188 -9.79 13.21 2.35
N GLU A 189 -10.85 13.36 1.56
CA GLU A 189 -10.79 13.31 0.10
C GLU A 189 -9.88 14.40 -0.45
N THR A 190 -10.02 15.64 0.01
CA THR A 190 -9.17 16.79 -0.39
C THR A 190 -7.69 16.55 -0.02
N LYS A 191 -7.43 15.97 1.15
CA LYS A 191 -6.08 15.57 1.60
C LYS A 191 -5.52 14.50 0.66
N ARG A 192 -6.29 13.45 0.38
CA ARG A 192 -5.91 12.35 -0.51
C ARG A 192 -5.67 12.81 -1.94
N GLU A 193 -6.49 13.69 -2.48
CA GLU A 193 -6.31 14.29 -3.81
C GLU A 193 -5.02 15.12 -3.89
N SER A 194 -4.73 15.91 -2.86
CA SER A 194 -3.50 16.71 -2.79
C SER A 194 -2.26 15.82 -2.77
N LEU A 195 -2.30 14.71 -2.02
CA LEU A 195 -1.21 13.71 -1.98
C LEU A 195 -1.07 12.94 -3.29
N THR A 196 -2.19 12.55 -3.90
CA THR A 196 -2.25 11.86 -5.19
C THR A 196 -1.69 12.76 -6.30
N GLY A 197 -2.08 14.03 -6.33
CA GLY A 197 -1.56 15.03 -7.27
C GLY A 197 -0.05 15.22 -7.14
N PHE A 198 0.45 15.33 -5.91
CA PHE A 198 1.89 15.37 -5.66
C PHE A 198 2.61 14.12 -6.18
N GLY A 199 2.06 12.93 -5.93
CA GLY A 199 2.59 11.67 -6.45
C GLY A 199 2.71 11.69 -7.98
N LYS A 200 1.64 12.04 -8.69
CA LYS A 200 1.61 12.10 -10.17
C LYS A 200 2.64 13.05 -10.76
N GLU A 201 2.90 14.18 -10.10
CA GLU A 201 3.88 15.18 -10.56
C GLU A 201 5.32 14.87 -10.13
N ASN A 202 5.51 13.99 -9.16
CA ASN A 202 6.84 13.69 -8.62
C ASN A 202 7.60 12.73 -9.53
N LYS A 203 8.48 13.31 -10.37
CA LYS A 203 9.35 12.57 -11.29
C LYS A 203 10.21 11.51 -10.57
N LEU A 204 10.70 11.80 -9.37
CA LEU A 204 11.56 10.87 -8.62
C LEU A 204 10.74 9.68 -8.11
N ALA A 205 9.57 9.92 -7.51
CA ALA A 205 8.66 8.85 -7.08
C ALA A 205 8.29 7.94 -8.26
N LYS A 206 7.94 8.52 -9.41
CA LYS A 206 7.64 7.75 -10.62
C LYS A 206 8.85 6.96 -11.13
N GLN A 207 10.05 7.53 -11.09
CA GLN A 207 11.28 6.85 -11.48
C GLN A 207 11.57 5.64 -10.57
N LEU A 208 11.41 5.77 -9.26
CA LEU A 208 11.62 4.68 -8.31
C LEU A 208 10.61 3.55 -8.53
N THR A 209 9.34 3.89 -8.76
CA THR A 209 8.30 2.89 -9.04
C THR A 209 8.54 2.18 -10.37
N ASP A 210 8.92 2.91 -11.42
CA ASP A 210 9.21 2.31 -12.72
C ASP A 210 10.46 1.40 -12.66
N LEU A 211 11.48 1.74 -11.86
CA LEU A 211 12.60 0.83 -11.61
C LEU A 211 12.16 -0.48 -10.93
N ALA A 212 11.27 -0.41 -9.95
CA ALA A 212 10.73 -1.59 -9.29
C ALA A 212 9.88 -2.45 -10.25
N LEU A 213 9.07 -1.83 -11.10
CA LEU A 213 8.31 -2.51 -12.15
C LEU A 213 9.23 -3.14 -13.20
N LEU A 214 10.30 -2.46 -13.59
CA LEU A 214 11.30 -2.98 -14.54
C LEU A 214 12.01 -4.20 -13.97
N ALA A 215 12.44 -4.15 -12.70
CA ALA A 215 13.08 -5.27 -12.02
C ALA A 215 12.18 -6.53 -11.96
N ASN A 216 10.86 -6.33 -11.97
CA ASN A 216 9.86 -7.40 -11.98
C ASN A 216 9.37 -7.77 -13.39
N GLY A 217 9.98 -7.21 -14.44
CA GLY A 217 9.58 -7.45 -15.83
C GLY A 217 8.15 -6.97 -16.15
N MET A 218 7.62 -6.04 -15.36
CA MET A 218 6.26 -5.50 -15.49
C MET A 218 6.20 -4.20 -16.30
N LEU A 219 7.32 -3.49 -16.43
CA LEU A 219 7.39 -2.27 -17.21
C LEU A 219 7.58 -2.59 -18.70
N LYS A 220 6.53 -2.38 -19.51
CA LYS A 220 6.52 -2.73 -20.94
C LYS A 220 5.81 -1.68 -21.80
N GLY A 221 6.01 -1.76 -23.11
CA GLY A 221 5.31 -0.93 -24.10
C GLY A 221 5.55 0.57 -23.89
N ALA A 222 4.49 1.37 -24.03
CA ALA A 222 4.57 2.83 -23.95
C ALA A 222 5.13 3.34 -22.61
N ASP A 223 4.94 2.61 -21.51
CA ASP A 223 5.45 3.04 -20.20
C ASP A 223 6.95 2.79 -20.05
N LEU A 224 7.48 1.73 -20.69
CA LEU A 224 8.93 1.52 -20.80
C LEU A 224 9.58 2.64 -21.63
N ASP A 225 8.97 3.04 -22.75
CA ASP A 225 9.50 4.13 -23.58
C ASP A 225 9.52 5.46 -22.83
N LYS A 226 8.46 5.78 -22.06
CA LYS A 226 8.42 6.97 -21.20
C LYS A 226 9.51 6.93 -20.13
N PHE A 227 9.71 5.77 -19.50
CA PHE A 227 10.75 5.58 -18.50
C PHE A 227 12.15 5.79 -19.09
N VAL A 228 12.44 5.22 -20.27
CA VAL A 228 13.74 5.38 -20.94
C VAL A 228 13.97 6.85 -21.28
N LYS A 229 12.99 7.54 -21.87
CA LYS A 229 13.09 8.99 -22.20
C LYS A 229 13.40 9.83 -20.96
N ARG A 230 12.65 9.62 -19.88
CA ARG A 230 12.87 10.34 -18.61
C ARG A 230 14.25 10.02 -18.02
N SER A 231 14.70 8.77 -18.12
CA SER A 231 16.03 8.37 -17.63
C SER A 231 17.15 9.08 -18.41
N VAL A 232 17.00 9.20 -19.74
CA VAL A 232 17.95 9.96 -20.57
C VAL A 232 17.94 11.45 -20.22
N GLU A 233 16.76 12.05 -19.98
CA GLU A 233 16.65 13.45 -19.53
C GLU A 233 17.30 13.70 -18.16
N LEU A 234 17.32 12.70 -17.27
CA LEU A 234 17.93 12.82 -15.94
C LEU A 234 19.45 12.67 -15.93
N ILE A 235 20.02 12.05 -16.97
CA ILE A 235 21.47 11.87 -17.13
C ILE A 235 22.10 13.07 -17.87
N LYS A 236 21.33 13.76 -18.72
CA LYS A 236 21.74 14.98 -19.41
C LYS A 236 21.82 16.17 -18.46
#